data_AF-A0A7Y0ET72-F1
#
_entry.id   AF-A0A7Y0ET72-F1
#
_cell.length_a   1.000
_cell.length_b   1.000
_cell.length_c   1.000
_cell.angle_alpha   90.00
_cell.angle_beta   90.00
_cell.angle_gamma   90.00
#
_symmetry.space_group_name_H-M   'P 1'
#
loop_
_entity.id
_entity.type
_entity.pdbx_description
1 polymer ?
#
loop_
_entity_poly.entity_id
_entity_poly.type
_entity_poly.pdbx_seq_one_letter_code
_entity_poly.pdbx_strand_id
1 'polypeptide(L)'
;MDLEWQQTIMLLNQLYMTTLAVNGVKVVQNLRCGSPDTIACLNCVPDGVMCATSTLGCADTESELDLSFAEKLFATRPGKLLLYGKHDPIMEHQSDVAGVPYKVYPDVHTLYKRQPRI
;
A
#
# COMPACT_ATOMS: atom_id res chain seq x y z
N MET A 1 0.72 10.81 16.94
CA MET A 1 2.10 10.86 16.45
C MET A 1 2.20 12.12 15.62
N ASP A 2 3.12 13.02 15.94
CA ASP A 2 3.29 14.28 15.22
C ASP A 2 3.72 14.03 13.76
N LEU A 3 3.42 14.99 12.88
CA LEU A 3 3.67 14.86 11.45
C LEU A 3 5.17 14.73 11.13
N GLU A 4 6.01 15.49 11.82
CA GLU A 4 7.46 15.49 11.62
C GLU A 4 8.05 14.10 11.93
N TRP A 5 7.59 13.46 13.01
CA TRP A 5 7.97 12.11 13.35
C TRP A 5 7.48 11.08 12.33
N GLN A 6 6.24 11.20 11.84
CA GLN A 6 5.73 10.32 10.79
C GLN A 6 6.60 10.41 9.52
N GLN A 7 6.90 11.63 9.08
CA GLN A 7 7.74 11.90 7.90
C GLN A 7 9.16 11.36 8.12
N THR A 8 9.75 11.61 9.29
CA THR A 8 11.10 11.14 9.64
C THR A 8 11.19 9.61 9.56
N ILE A 9 10.25 8.90 10.16
CA ILE A 9 10.24 7.43 10.16
C ILE A 9 10.00 6.89 8.74
N MET A 10 9.11 7.51 7.96
CA MET A 10 8.89 7.10 6.57
C MET A 10 10.13 7.28 5.71
N LEU A 11 10.79 8.44 5.77
CA LEU A 11 12.02 8.70 5.03
C LEU A 11 13.17 7.78 5.48
N LEU A 12 13.28 7.47 6.77
CA LEU A 12 14.26 6.52 7.28
C LEU A 12 14.03 5.10 6.72
N ASN A 13 12.76 4.66 6.65
CA ASN A 13 12.41 3.39 6.01
C ASN A 13 12.76 3.40 4.52
N GLN A 14 12.52 4.51 3.81
CA GLN A 14 12.91 4.66 2.41
C GLN A 14 14.43 4.57 2.23
N LEU A 15 15.21 5.24 3.07
CA LEU A 15 16.68 5.17 3.04
C LEU A 15 17.19 3.75 3.25
N TYR A 16 16.58 3.02 4.19
CA TYR A 16 16.93 1.61 4.42
C TYR A 16 16.57 0.74 3.21
N MET A 17 15.38 0.94 2.61
CA MET A 17 14.99 0.24 1.39
C MET A 17 15.93 0.55 0.22
N THR A 18 16.38 1.80 0.06
CA THR A 18 17.39 2.18 -0.92
C THR A 18 18.68 1.39 -0.70
N THR A 19 19.13 1.29 0.55
CA THR A 19 20.33 0.52 0.89
C THR A 19 20.20 -0.96 0.49
N LEU A 20 19.03 -1.57 0.72
CA LEU A 20 18.76 -2.95 0.28
C LEU A 20 18.76 -3.06 -1.25
N ALA A 21 18.09 -2.13 -1.93
CA ALA A 21 17.95 -2.13 -3.39
C ALA A 21 19.30 -1.99 -4.11
N VAL A 22 20.18 -1.07 -3.66
CA VAL A 22 21.52 -0.90 -4.27
C VAL A 22 22.42 -2.10 -4.06
N ASN A 23 22.14 -2.92 -3.03
CA ASN A 23 22.83 -4.20 -2.78
C ASN A 23 22.17 -5.40 -3.49
N GLY A 24 21.26 -5.15 -4.45
CA GLY A 24 20.65 -6.19 -5.27
C GLY A 24 19.52 -6.97 -4.61
N VAL A 25 19.06 -6.56 -3.42
CA VAL A 25 17.89 -7.15 -2.77
C VAL A 25 16.64 -6.65 -3.48
N LYS A 26 15.77 -7.57 -3.90
CA LYS A 26 14.48 -7.22 -4.50
C LYS A 26 13.53 -6.74 -3.42
N VAL A 27 13.09 -5.49 -3.51
CA VAL A 27 12.18 -4.84 -2.55
C VAL A 27 10.82 -4.63 -3.19
N VAL A 28 9.75 -4.89 -2.43
CA VAL A 28 8.39 -4.49 -2.78
C VAL A 28 8.04 -3.26 -1.95
N GLN A 29 7.68 -2.16 -2.61
CA GLN A 29 7.42 -0.89 -1.93
C GLN A 29 6.11 -0.95 -1.15
N ASN A 30 6.12 -0.65 0.14
CA ASN A 30 4.89 -0.54 0.91
C ASN A 30 4.27 0.87 0.75
N LEU A 31 2.97 0.97 0.45
CA LEU A 31 2.24 2.25 0.32
C LEU A 31 1.68 2.79 1.65
N ARG A 32 2.13 2.25 2.78
CA ARG A 32 1.73 2.73 4.10
C ARG A 32 2.18 4.17 4.31
N CYS A 33 1.22 5.03 4.62
CA CYS A 33 1.40 6.41 5.04
C CYS A 33 0.83 6.59 6.45
N GLY A 34 1.39 7.52 7.23
CA GLY A 34 0.85 7.86 8.55
C GLY A 34 -0.39 8.76 8.48
N SER A 35 -0.44 9.61 7.46
CA SER A 35 -1.53 10.56 7.16
C SER A 35 -1.44 11.00 5.69
N PRO A 36 -2.49 11.62 5.11
CA PRO A 36 -2.44 12.17 3.74
C PRO A 36 -1.25 13.11 3.51
N ASP A 37 -0.88 13.92 4.51
CA ASP A 37 0.25 14.86 4.45
C ASP A 37 1.62 14.17 4.30
N THR A 38 1.70 12.86 4.51
CA THR A 38 2.94 12.08 4.38
C THR A 38 3.07 11.37 3.02
N ILE A 39 2.09 11.50 2.12
CA ILE A 39 2.14 10.87 0.78
C ILE A 39 3.35 11.37 -0.02
N ALA A 40 3.74 12.63 0.15
CA ALA A 40 4.91 13.20 -0.52
C ALA A 40 6.22 12.43 -0.22
N CYS A 41 6.31 11.72 0.92
CA CYS A 41 7.45 10.87 1.24
C CYS A 41 7.55 9.63 0.33
N LEU A 42 6.53 9.33 -0.47
CA LEU A 42 6.54 8.27 -1.47
C LEU A 42 7.01 8.75 -2.85
N ASN A 43 7.19 10.06 -3.07
CA ASN A 43 7.61 10.60 -4.37
C ASN A 43 9.03 10.18 -4.80
N CYS A 44 9.83 9.62 -3.89
CA CYS A 44 11.15 9.07 -4.20
C CYS A 44 11.07 7.67 -4.82
N VAL A 45 9.90 7.03 -4.81
CA VAL A 45 9.69 5.70 -5.38
C VAL A 45 9.68 5.81 -6.91
N PRO A 46 10.51 5.04 -7.63
CA PRO A 46 10.50 5.05 -9.09
C PRO A 46 9.18 4.54 -9.67
N ASP A 47 8.76 5.11 -10.79
CA ASP A 47 7.60 4.63 -11.55
C ASP A 47 7.77 3.14 -11.96
N GLY A 48 6.66 2.41 -12.01
CA GLY A 48 6.64 1.02 -12.49
C GLY A 48 7.11 -0.03 -11.49
N VAL A 49 7.54 0.35 -10.28
CA VAL A 49 7.91 -0.64 -9.25
C VAL A 49 6.69 -1.40 -8.74
N MET A 50 6.94 -2.60 -8.21
CA MET A 50 5.90 -3.36 -7.53
C MET A 50 5.66 -2.77 -6.15
N CYS A 51 4.39 -2.47 -5.87
CA CYS A 51 3.95 -1.94 -4.59
C CYS A 51 3.06 -2.93 -3.85
N ALA A 52 2.97 -2.79 -2.54
CA ALA A 52 2.07 -3.53 -1.67
C ALA A 52 1.33 -2.57 -0.73
N THR A 53 0.07 -2.86 -0.47
CA THR A 53 -0.73 -2.14 0.52
C THR A 53 -1.70 -3.10 1.21
N SER A 54 -2.16 -2.72 2.40
CA SER A 54 -3.09 -3.53 3.17
C SER A 54 -4.14 -2.76 3.90
N THR A 55 -5.25 -3.46 4.11
CA THR A 55 -6.32 -3.10 5.03
C THR A 55 -6.13 -3.72 6.43
N LEU A 56 -4.96 -4.33 6.72
CA LEU A 56 -4.72 -5.03 7.99
C LEU A 56 -4.89 -4.08 9.20
N GLY A 57 -5.95 -4.33 9.98
CA GLY A 57 -6.27 -3.56 11.18
C GLY A 57 -6.97 -2.22 10.94
N CYS A 58 -7.27 -1.88 9.68
CA CYS A 58 -8.07 -0.71 9.32
C CYS A 58 -9.51 -1.13 9.01
N ALA A 59 -10.45 -0.21 9.16
CA ALA A 59 -11.79 -0.37 8.59
C ALA A 59 -11.68 -0.45 7.06
N ASP A 60 -12.69 -1.04 6.42
CA ASP A 60 -12.79 -0.98 4.97
C ASP A 60 -12.96 0.49 4.56
N THR A 61 -12.55 0.81 3.33
CA THR A 61 -12.83 2.11 2.74
C THR A 61 -14.35 2.32 2.71
N GLU A 62 -14.84 3.37 3.36
CA GLU A 62 -16.28 3.58 3.55
C GLU A 62 -16.95 4.21 2.32
N SER A 63 -16.18 4.86 1.44
CA SER A 63 -16.71 5.65 0.32
C SER A 63 -15.75 5.67 -0.87
N GLU A 64 -16.32 5.66 -2.08
CA GLU A 64 -15.60 5.92 -3.34
C GLU A 64 -14.98 7.32 -3.38
N LEU A 65 -15.48 8.25 -2.55
CA LEU A 65 -14.93 9.60 -2.40
C LEU A 65 -13.69 9.64 -1.49
N ASP A 66 -13.32 8.53 -0.83
CA ASP A 66 -12.05 8.42 -0.14
C ASP A 66 -10.93 8.22 -1.17
N LEU A 67 -10.29 9.32 -1.53
CA LEU A 67 -9.21 9.34 -2.52
C LEU A 67 -7.85 9.02 -1.92
N SER A 68 -7.73 8.72 -0.62
CA SER A 68 -6.44 8.55 0.04
C SER A 68 -5.60 7.40 -0.53
N PHE A 69 -6.27 6.34 -1.01
CA PHE A 69 -5.61 5.24 -1.70
C PHE A 69 -5.27 5.61 -3.16
N ALA A 70 -6.22 6.19 -3.89
CA ALA A 70 -5.99 6.69 -5.25
C ALA A 70 -4.82 7.68 -5.33
N GLU A 71 -4.71 8.62 -4.40
CA GLU A 71 -3.59 9.58 -4.31
C GLU A 71 -2.23 8.87 -4.24
N LYS A 72 -2.13 7.77 -3.48
CA LYS A 72 -0.89 6.97 -3.39
C LYS A 72 -0.58 6.28 -4.72
N LEU A 73 -1.60 5.77 -5.42
CA LEU A 73 -1.41 5.16 -6.74
C LEU A 73 -0.89 6.19 -7.74
N PHE A 74 -1.45 7.40 -7.75
CA PHE A 74 -0.99 8.47 -8.64
C PHE A 74 0.39 9.03 -8.27
N ALA A 75 0.72 9.07 -6.98
CA ALA A 75 2.04 9.52 -6.50
C ALA A 75 3.15 8.52 -6.84
N THR A 76 2.88 7.21 -6.73
CA THR A 76 3.90 6.16 -6.90
C THR A 76 3.90 5.47 -8.26
N ARG A 77 2.82 5.61 -9.04
CA ARG A 77 2.61 4.99 -10.37
C ARG A 77 3.13 3.54 -10.45
N PRO A 78 2.58 2.64 -9.61
CA PRO A 78 3.08 1.29 -9.51
C PRO A 78 2.86 0.51 -10.81
N GLY A 79 3.82 -0.34 -11.17
CA GLY A 79 3.66 -1.25 -12.31
C GLY A 79 2.79 -2.47 -11.98
N LYS A 80 2.69 -2.80 -10.69
CA LYS A 80 1.83 -3.86 -10.17
C LYS A 80 1.58 -3.66 -8.67
N LEU A 81 0.40 -4.04 -8.21
CA LEU A 81 0.00 -3.92 -6.82
C LEU A 81 -0.27 -5.28 -6.15
N LEU A 82 0.16 -5.43 -4.90
CA LEU A 82 -0.24 -6.51 -4.00
C LEU A 82 -1.19 -5.92 -2.95
N LEU A 83 -2.44 -6.37 -2.96
CA LEU A 83 -3.43 -6.04 -1.94
C LEU A 83 -3.45 -7.18 -0.93
N TYR A 84 -3.03 -6.95 0.31
CA TYR A 84 -3.05 -7.99 1.36
C TYR A 84 -3.96 -7.61 2.51
N GLY A 85 -4.81 -8.53 2.97
CA GLY A 85 -5.78 -8.22 4.04
C GLY A 85 -7.20 -8.67 3.75
N LYS A 86 -8.14 -7.93 4.32
CA LYS A 86 -9.58 -8.07 4.04
C LYS A 86 -9.88 -7.49 2.65
N HIS A 87 -10.84 -8.11 1.98
CA HIS A 87 -11.32 -7.66 0.67
C HIS A 87 -11.96 -6.28 0.76
N ASP A 88 -11.50 -5.36 -0.08
CA ASP A 88 -11.97 -3.97 -0.16
C ASP A 88 -12.29 -3.65 -1.64
N PRO A 89 -13.58 -3.72 -2.03
CA PRO A 89 -14.00 -3.48 -3.41
C PRO A 89 -13.67 -2.08 -3.93
N ILE A 90 -13.58 -1.07 -3.05
CA ILE A 90 -13.32 0.31 -3.43
C ILE A 90 -11.85 0.45 -3.82
N MET A 91 -10.92 -0.11 -3.03
CA MET A 91 -9.50 -0.13 -3.41
C MET A 91 -9.27 -0.90 -4.71
N GLU A 92 -9.99 -1.99 -4.92
CA GLU A 92 -9.93 -2.76 -6.16
C GLU A 92 -10.42 -1.92 -7.35
N HIS A 93 -11.57 -1.25 -7.21
CA HIS A 93 -12.10 -0.36 -8.22
C HIS A 93 -11.17 0.83 -8.53
N GLN A 94 -10.61 1.47 -7.50
CA GLN A 94 -9.64 2.55 -7.67
C GLN A 94 -8.37 2.08 -8.40
N SER A 95 -7.94 0.84 -8.16
CA SER A 95 -6.81 0.22 -8.89
C SER A 95 -7.15 -0.02 -10.37
N ASP A 96 -8.37 -0.49 -10.66
CA ASP A 96 -8.88 -0.68 -12.02
C ASP A 96 -8.94 0.65 -12.78
N VAL A 97 -9.48 1.70 -12.15
CA VAL A 97 -9.55 3.06 -12.72
C VAL A 97 -8.17 3.64 -12.97
N ALA A 98 -7.21 3.40 -12.08
CA ALA A 98 -5.82 3.83 -12.25
C ALA A 98 -5.05 3.00 -13.30
N GLY A 99 -5.64 1.91 -13.83
CA GLY A 99 -4.99 1.03 -14.79
C GLY A 99 -3.84 0.21 -14.19
N VAL A 100 -3.83 0.00 -12.88
CA VAL A 100 -2.77 -0.72 -12.17
C VAL A 100 -3.18 -2.18 -11.95
N PRO A 101 -2.47 -3.17 -12.52
CA PRO A 101 -2.79 -4.57 -12.28
C PRO A 101 -2.53 -4.93 -10.82
N TYR A 102 -3.49 -5.57 -10.16
CA TYR A 102 -3.37 -5.98 -8.76
C TYR A 102 -3.60 -7.48 -8.55
N LYS A 103 -3.15 -7.97 -7.39
CA LYS A 103 -3.48 -9.29 -6.89
C LYS A 103 -3.81 -9.23 -5.40
N VAL A 104 -4.94 -9.83 -5.04
CA VAL A 104 -5.43 -9.90 -3.66
C VAL A 104 -4.87 -11.14 -2.95
N TYR A 105 -4.37 -10.94 -1.74
CA TYR A 105 -3.88 -11.95 -0.81
C TYR A 105 -4.68 -11.88 0.49
N PRO A 106 -5.64 -12.79 0.69
CA PRO A 106 -6.47 -12.78 1.90
C PRO A 106 -5.63 -12.99 3.15
N ASP A 107 -5.95 -12.29 4.23
CA ASP A 107 -5.30 -12.53 5.53
C ASP A 107 -5.72 -13.88 6.14
N VAL A 108 -4.92 -14.34 7.10
CA VAL A 108 -5.10 -15.62 7.80
C VAL A 108 -6.47 -15.70 8.50
N HIS A 109 -6.96 -14.62 9.11
CA HIS A 109 -8.28 -14.62 9.75
C HIS A 109 -9.42 -14.77 8.73
N THR A 110 -9.30 -14.11 7.58
CA THR A 110 -10.22 -14.24 6.45
C THR A 110 -10.22 -15.68 5.91
N LEU A 111 -9.04 -16.31 5.82
CA LEU A 111 -8.93 -17.72 5.41
C LEU A 111 -9.57 -18.67 6.43
N TYR A 112 -9.34 -18.50 7.73
CA TYR A 112 -9.92 -19.34 8.79
C TYR A 112 -11.44 -19.21 8.87
N LYS A 113 -12.02 -18.02 8.66
CA LYS A 113 -13.49 -17.84 8.65
C LYS A 113 -14.17 -18.54 7.47
N ARG A 114 -13.44 -18.79 6.37
CA ARG A 114 -13.95 -19.46 5.17
C ARG A 114 -13.84 -20.98 5.23
N GLN A 115 -13.10 -21.54 6.20
CA GLN A 115 -13.07 -22.98 6.40
C GLN A 115 -14.37 -23.43 7.09
N PRO A 116 -15.04 -24.50 6.59
CA PRO A 116 -16.12 -25.10 7.34
C PRO A 116 -15.59 -25.53 8.70
N ARG A 117 -16.28 -25.15 9.77
CA ARG A 117 -15.97 -25.64 11.11
C ARG A 117 -16.10 -27.17 11.08
N ILE A 118 -14.97 -27.86 11.28
CA ILE A 118 -14.93 -29.31 11.52
C ILE A 118 -15.52 -29.58 12.89
#